data_AF-A0AA95GMC1-F1
#
_entry.id   AF-A0AA95GMC1-F1
#
_cell.length_a   1.000
_cell.length_b   1.000
_cell.length_c   1.000
_cell.angle_alpha   90.00
_cell.angle_beta   90.00
_cell.angle_gamma   90.00
#
_symmetry.space_group_name_H-M   'P 1'
#
loop_
_entity.id
_entity.type
_entity.pdbx_description
1 polymer ?
#
loop_
_entity_poly.entity_id
_entity_poly.type
_entity_poly.pdbx_seq_one_letter_code
_entity_poly.pdbx_strand_id
1 'polypeptide(L)'
;MVGKTIFIYLIIFFSGIISGCHTFFDQSNSPVSGLNNNLQCAKVKGNLNKSTPIVLYKGMVDCIKLHQYEKGVFLYSLAGSYTYYDANRINTFYARKAHHDLLTENLAFLTKAEYNSFWIFLNNFMQQDKQKKMICSKIEQVGAPDYQPIYMLKNKVSTISRYDIDYALFKKSLNNYLNC
;
A
#
# COMPACT_ATOMS: atom_id res chain seq x y z
N MET A 1 14.74 38.98 -62.99
CA MET A 1 15.82 39.83 -62.45
C MET A 1 16.17 39.29 -61.08
N VAL A 2 16.97 38.22 -60.98
CA VAL A 2 18.45 38.25 -60.87
C VAL A 2 18.94 39.34 -59.94
N GLY A 3 19.25 38.94 -58.71
CA GLY A 3 19.93 39.75 -57.70
C GLY A 3 20.71 38.82 -56.78
N LYS A 4 21.77 38.21 -57.32
CA LYS A 4 22.80 37.52 -56.56
C LYS A 4 23.55 38.55 -55.71
N THR A 5 23.74 38.27 -54.43
CA THR A 5 24.91 38.79 -53.69
C THR A 5 25.42 37.70 -52.78
N ILE A 6 26.54 37.16 -53.22
CA ILE A 6 27.48 36.32 -52.48
C ILE A 6 28.28 37.27 -51.59
N PHE A 7 28.33 37.01 -50.28
CA PHE A 7 29.41 37.51 -49.44
C PHE A 7 30.03 36.36 -48.66
N ILE A 8 31.33 36.27 -48.85
CA ILE A 8 32.26 35.21 -48.50
C ILE A 8 32.87 35.55 -47.13
N TYR A 9 32.85 34.54 -46.25
CA TYR A 9 33.78 34.24 -45.16
C TYR A 9 34.11 35.30 -44.10
N LEU A 10 33.70 35.02 -42.87
CA LEU A 10 34.56 35.25 -41.71
C LEU A 10 34.44 34.06 -40.75
N ILE A 11 35.47 33.22 -40.83
CA ILE A 11 35.79 32.16 -39.88
C ILE A 11 36.07 32.85 -38.55
N ILE A 12 35.21 32.61 -37.55
CA ILE A 12 35.62 32.70 -36.15
C ILE A 12 35.32 31.35 -35.52
N PHE A 13 36.39 30.57 -35.43
CA PHE A 13 36.55 29.41 -34.57
C PHE A 13 36.38 29.88 -33.12
N PHE A 14 35.14 29.88 -32.62
CA PHE A 14 34.89 30.02 -31.18
C PHE A 14 34.75 28.63 -30.57
N SER A 15 35.91 28.05 -30.29
CA SER A 15 36.11 26.90 -29.40
C SER A 15 35.74 27.30 -27.97
N GLY A 16 34.45 27.56 -27.72
CA GLY A 16 33.90 27.67 -26.38
C GLY A 16 33.56 26.27 -25.91
N ILE A 17 34.53 25.58 -25.31
CA ILE A 17 34.28 24.32 -24.60
C ILE A 17 33.22 24.60 -23.55
N ILE A 18 32.02 24.09 -23.80
CA ILE A 18 30.90 24.01 -22.87
C ILE A 18 31.38 23.13 -21.71
N SER A 19 32.00 23.74 -20.70
CA SER A 19 32.28 23.12 -19.41
C SER A 19 31.11 23.41 -18.48
N GLY A 20 29.91 23.02 -18.91
CA GLY A 20 28.76 22.90 -18.04
C GLY A 20 28.60 21.42 -17.71
N CYS A 21 29.05 20.99 -16.53
CA CYS A 21 28.68 19.69 -16.00
C CYS A 21 27.15 19.64 -15.87
N HIS A 22 26.49 19.02 -16.84
CA HIS A 22 25.18 18.43 -16.62
C HIS A 22 25.38 17.20 -15.74
N THR A 23 25.35 17.37 -14.42
CA THR A 23 25.03 16.25 -13.51
C THR A 23 23.52 16.08 -13.50
N PHE A 24 23.01 15.36 -14.48
CA PHE A 24 21.76 14.62 -14.35
C PHE A 24 22.10 13.15 -14.59
N PHE A 25 22.26 12.40 -13.50
CA PHE A 25 21.63 11.10 -13.32
C PHE A 25 21.66 10.74 -11.84
N ASP A 26 20.45 10.59 -11.33
CA ASP A 26 20.01 9.78 -10.20
C ASP A 26 21.00 9.49 -9.07
N GLN A 27 20.78 10.23 -7.99
CA GLN A 27 20.60 9.55 -6.72
C GLN A 27 19.42 10.17 -5.99
N SER A 28 18.22 9.66 -6.29
CA SER A 28 17.21 9.48 -5.27
C SER A 28 17.76 8.50 -4.21
N ASN A 29 18.76 8.94 -3.46
CA ASN A 29 18.96 8.51 -2.09
C ASN A 29 17.82 9.15 -1.27
N SER A 30 16.57 8.80 -1.60
CA SER A 30 15.62 8.60 -0.52
C SER A 30 16.13 7.35 0.15
N PRO A 31 16.67 7.46 1.37
CA PRO A 31 17.16 6.29 2.05
C PRO A 31 15.99 5.31 2.15
N VAL A 32 16.24 4.06 1.81
CA VAL A 32 15.58 2.93 2.46
C VAL A 32 16.00 2.99 3.94
N SER A 33 15.55 4.04 4.63
CA SER A 33 15.71 4.25 6.06
C SER A 33 14.35 3.99 6.65
N GLY A 34 14.24 2.78 7.16
CA GLY A 34 13.48 2.52 8.35
C GLY A 34 12.03 2.99 8.31
N LEU A 35 11.15 2.10 7.83
CA LEU A 35 9.96 1.83 8.61
C LEU A 35 10.40 1.15 9.93
N ASN A 36 11.18 1.85 10.76
CA ASN A 36 11.58 1.44 12.09
C ASN A 36 10.29 1.28 12.88
N ASN A 37 9.79 0.05 13.05
CA ASN A 37 8.86 -0.54 14.05
C ASN A 37 7.83 0.35 14.79
N ASN A 38 7.56 1.55 14.33
CA ASN A 38 6.76 2.60 14.91
C ASN A 38 5.91 3.16 13.76
N LEU A 39 4.93 2.36 13.35
CA LEU A 39 3.95 2.72 12.35
C LEU A 39 3.03 3.82 12.93
N GLN A 40 3.50 5.07 12.89
CA GLN A 40 2.79 6.24 13.43
C GLN A 40 1.70 6.76 12.48
N CYS A 41 0.67 5.97 12.25
CA CYS A 41 -0.63 6.50 11.82
C CYS A 41 -1.73 5.70 12.53
N ALA A 42 -2.00 6.11 13.77
CA ALA A 42 -2.67 5.42 14.89
C ALA A 42 -1.75 4.61 15.81
N LYS A 43 -2.21 4.36 17.05
CA LYS A 43 -1.61 3.42 18.02
C LYS A 43 -1.74 1.95 17.54
N VAL A 44 -1.40 1.64 16.29
CA VAL A 44 -1.08 0.26 15.91
C VAL A 44 0.29 -0.04 16.53
N LYS A 45 0.29 -0.19 17.87
CA LYS A 45 1.46 -0.48 18.68
C LYS A 45 1.55 -1.99 18.84
N GLY A 46 2.75 -2.53 18.67
CA GLY A 46 3.02 -3.94 18.90
C GLY A 46 2.94 -4.79 17.63
N ASN A 47 2.68 -6.07 17.82
CA ASN A 47 2.77 -7.06 16.75
C ASN A 47 1.58 -6.93 15.79
N LEU A 48 1.85 -6.61 14.51
CA LEU A 48 0.83 -6.38 13.50
C LEU A 48 -0.06 -7.60 13.27
N ASN A 49 0.47 -8.81 13.45
CA ASN A 49 -0.32 -10.04 13.30
C ASN A 49 -1.38 -10.23 14.40
N LYS A 50 -1.26 -9.52 15.53
CA LYS A 50 -2.28 -9.49 16.60
C LYS A 50 -3.31 -8.37 16.42
N SER A 51 -3.10 -7.50 15.45
CA SER A 51 -4.00 -6.39 15.17
C SER A 51 -5.15 -6.84 14.28
N THR A 52 -6.38 -6.70 14.75
CA THR A 52 -7.56 -7.04 13.95
C THR A 52 -7.74 -6.05 12.79
N PRO A 53 -8.46 -6.41 11.72
CA PRO A 53 -8.63 -5.51 10.59
C PRO A 53 -9.39 -4.23 10.93
N ILE A 54 -10.25 -4.26 11.96
CA ILE A 54 -10.87 -3.03 12.50
C ILE A 54 -9.78 -2.03 12.94
N VAL A 55 -8.76 -2.51 13.64
CA VAL A 55 -7.65 -1.66 14.12
C VAL A 55 -6.77 -1.21 12.95
N LEU A 56 -6.48 -2.11 12.02
CA LEU A 56 -5.65 -1.82 10.86
C LEU A 56 -6.30 -0.79 9.91
N TYR A 57 -7.60 -0.92 9.63
CA TYR A 57 -8.32 0.06 8.80
C TYR A 57 -8.47 1.42 9.48
N LYS A 58 -8.65 1.47 10.81
CA LYS A 58 -8.57 2.74 11.55
C LYS A 58 -7.20 3.39 11.38
N GLY A 59 -6.12 2.60 11.48
CA GLY A 59 -4.77 3.08 11.20
C GLY A 59 -4.60 3.59 9.77
N MET A 60 -5.17 2.90 8.78
CA MET A 60 -5.19 3.35 7.39
C MET A 60 -5.84 4.73 7.28
N VAL A 61 -7.02 4.94 7.88
CA VAL A 61 -7.72 6.23 7.88
C VAL A 61 -6.87 7.34 8.49
N ASP A 62 -6.25 7.09 9.65
CA ASP A 62 -5.35 8.05 10.29
C ASP A 62 -4.17 8.39 9.39
N CYS A 63 -3.65 7.39 8.66
CA CYS A 63 -2.55 7.56 7.72
C CYS A 63 -2.93 8.44 6.53
N ILE A 64 -4.13 8.28 6.01
CA ILE A 64 -4.67 9.07 4.91
C ILE A 64 -4.84 10.53 5.33
N LYS A 65 -5.38 10.78 6.54
CA LYS A 65 -5.56 12.12 7.11
C LYS A 65 -4.24 12.86 7.34
N LEU A 66 -3.16 12.11 7.58
CA LEU A 66 -1.80 12.64 7.74
C LEU A 66 -1.01 12.67 6.42
N HIS A 67 -1.65 12.39 5.27
CA HIS A 67 -1.01 12.28 3.96
C HIS A 67 0.13 11.25 3.88
N GLN A 68 0.17 10.27 4.78
CA GLN A 68 1.16 9.19 4.81
C GLN A 68 0.70 8.02 3.94
N TYR A 69 0.52 8.26 2.64
CA TYR A 69 -0.18 7.31 1.77
C TYR A 69 0.50 5.95 1.62
N GLU A 70 1.83 5.86 1.58
CA GLU A 70 2.54 4.57 1.50
C GLU A 70 2.21 3.64 2.69
N LYS A 71 2.18 4.20 3.89
CA LYS A 71 1.79 3.47 5.09
C LYS A 71 0.29 3.14 5.08
N GLY A 72 -0.53 4.04 4.54
CA GLY A 72 -1.95 3.79 4.27
C GLY A 72 -2.17 2.61 3.32
N VAL A 73 -1.40 2.52 2.23
CA VAL A 73 -1.43 1.39 1.28
C VAL A 73 -1.07 0.10 1.99
N PHE A 74 0.00 0.10 2.80
CA PHE A 74 0.38 -1.08 3.56
C PHE A 74 -0.73 -1.54 4.52
N LEU A 75 -1.33 -0.62 5.29
CA LEU A 75 -2.42 -0.95 6.22
C LEU A 75 -3.69 -1.39 5.50
N TYR A 76 -4.02 -0.77 4.37
CA TYR A 76 -5.12 -1.19 3.48
C TYR A 76 -4.92 -2.63 3.01
N SER A 77 -3.75 -2.94 2.46
CA SER A 77 -3.43 -4.27 1.93
C SER A 77 -3.37 -5.34 3.02
N LEU A 78 -2.82 -5.01 4.19
CA LEU A 78 -2.74 -5.93 5.33
C LEU A 78 -4.13 -6.24 5.89
N ALA A 79 -4.94 -5.21 6.16
CA ALA A 79 -6.30 -5.36 6.66
C ALA A 79 -7.20 -6.13 5.67
N GLY A 80 -7.07 -5.85 4.38
CA GLY A 80 -7.78 -6.55 3.31
C GLY A 80 -7.39 -8.02 3.22
N SER A 81 -6.09 -8.33 3.29
CA SER A 81 -5.60 -9.72 3.28
C SER A 81 -6.10 -10.50 4.50
N TYR A 82 -6.09 -9.87 5.67
CA TYR A 82 -6.55 -10.46 6.92
C TYR A 82 -8.07 -10.69 6.92
N THR A 83 -8.86 -9.72 6.50
CA THR A 83 -10.32 -9.91 6.37
C THR A 83 -10.68 -10.96 5.33
N TYR A 84 -9.96 -11.03 4.21
CA TYR A 84 -10.19 -12.04 3.18
C TYR A 84 -9.86 -13.46 3.69
N TYR A 85 -8.71 -13.61 4.37
CA TYR A 85 -8.35 -14.86 5.05
C TYR A 85 -9.37 -15.25 6.12
N ASP A 86 -9.80 -14.30 6.95
CA ASP A 86 -10.78 -14.50 8.01
C ASP A 86 -12.14 -14.95 7.46
N ALA A 87 -12.56 -14.36 6.33
CA ALA A 87 -13.77 -14.76 5.63
C ALA A 87 -13.66 -16.18 5.07
N ASN A 88 -12.50 -16.55 4.51
CA ASN A 88 -12.26 -17.87 3.94
C ASN A 88 -12.22 -18.98 5.00
N ARG A 89 -11.61 -18.73 6.16
CA ARG A 89 -11.54 -19.74 7.24
C ARG A 89 -12.87 -19.93 7.96
N ILE A 90 -13.68 -18.87 8.11
CA ILE A 90 -15.03 -18.99 8.69
C ILE A 90 -16.02 -19.57 7.67
N ASN A 91 -15.83 -19.23 6.39
CA ASN A 91 -16.60 -19.71 5.25
C ASN A 91 -18.13 -19.56 5.39
N THR A 92 -18.59 -18.47 6.01
CA THR A 92 -20.03 -18.14 6.07
C THR A 92 -20.34 -16.96 5.16
N PHE A 93 -21.60 -16.84 4.74
CA PHE A 93 -22.08 -15.66 4.02
C PHE A 93 -21.80 -14.35 4.79
N TYR A 94 -22.02 -14.36 6.11
CA TYR A 94 -21.81 -13.19 6.95
C TYR A 94 -20.33 -12.77 7.01
N ALA A 95 -19.39 -13.73 7.09
CA ALA A 95 -17.97 -13.41 7.10
C ALA A 95 -17.49 -12.79 5.76
N ARG A 96 -18.00 -13.31 4.63
CA ARG A 96 -17.71 -12.71 3.30
C ARG A 96 -18.30 -11.31 3.15
N LYS A 97 -19.49 -11.07 3.71
CA LYS A 97 -20.10 -9.74 3.75
C LYS A 97 -19.27 -8.78 4.62
N ALA A 98 -18.83 -9.24 5.79
CA ALA A 98 -18.01 -8.44 6.72
C ALA A 98 -16.69 -7.95 6.08
N HIS A 99 -16.06 -8.73 5.20
CA HIS A 99 -14.88 -8.27 4.43
C HIS A 99 -15.16 -6.99 3.62
N HIS A 100 -16.33 -6.90 2.97
CA HIS A 100 -16.71 -5.74 2.16
C HIS A 100 -17.20 -4.57 3.03
N ASP A 101 -18.06 -4.86 4.01
CA ASP A 101 -18.65 -3.85 4.87
C ASP A 101 -17.58 -3.10 5.66
N LEU A 102 -16.60 -3.82 6.21
CA LEU A 102 -15.62 -3.23 7.10
C LEU A 102 -14.75 -2.16 6.42
N LEU A 103 -14.32 -2.41 5.18
CA LEU A 103 -13.58 -1.42 4.40
C LEU A 103 -14.46 -0.19 4.13
N THR A 104 -15.70 -0.42 3.68
CA THR A 104 -16.65 0.64 3.32
C THR A 104 -16.95 1.54 4.52
N GLU A 105 -17.22 0.95 5.69
CA GLU A 105 -17.48 1.67 6.94
C GLU A 105 -16.28 2.52 7.37
N ASN A 106 -15.04 2.02 7.19
CA ASN A 106 -13.85 2.79 7.54
C ASN A 106 -13.58 3.94 6.57
N LEU A 107 -13.82 3.73 5.27
CA LEU A 107 -13.66 4.79 4.26
C LEU A 107 -14.65 5.94 4.45
N ALA A 108 -15.81 5.70 5.08
CA ALA A 108 -16.78 6.74 5.41
C ALA A 108 -16.26 7.80 6.40
N PHE A 109 -15.14 7.56 7.09
CA PHE A 109 -14.48 8.54 7.97
C PHE A 109 -13.57 9.54 7.23
N LEU A 110 -13.45 9.40 5.91
CA LEU A 110 -12.68 10.29 5.05
C LEU A 110 -13.60 11.30 4.37
N THR A 111 -13.09 12.51 4.16
CA THR A 111 -13.67 13.44 3.20
C THR A 111 -13.50 12.91 1.77
N LYS A 112 -14.32 13.42 0.85
CA LYS A 112 -14.21 13.07 -0.57
C LYS A 112 -12.81 13.37 -1.15
N ALA A 113 -12.18 14.46 -0.71
CA ALA A 113 -10.84 14.84 -1.17
C ALA A 113 -9.76 13.86 -0.66
N GLU A 114 -9.81 13.48 0.62
CA GLU A 114 -8.91 12.48 1.20
C GLU A 114 -9.06 11.11 0.54
N TYR A 115 -10.31 10.64 0.37
CA TYR A 115 -10.61 9.39 -0.33
C TYR A 115 -10.04 9.39 -1.74
N ASN A 116 -10.35 10.42 -2.54
CA ASN A 116 -9.89 10.50 -3.93
C ASN A 116 -8.36 10.53 -4.03
N SER A 117 -7.71 11.33 -3.20
CA SER A 117 -6.24 11.46 -3.19
C SER A 117 -5.57 10.13 -2.85
N PHE A 118 -6.08 9.45 -1.82
CA PHE A 118 -5.58 8.12 -1.47
C PHE A 118 -5.86 7.08 -2.57
N TRP A 119 -7.05 7.10 -3.18
CA TRP A 119 -7.41 6.11 -4.20
C TRP A 119 -6.56 6.23 -5.46
N ILE A 120 -6.26 7.47 -5.88
CA ILE A 120 -5.32 7.73 -6.98
C ILE A 120 -3.93 7.19 -6.62
N PHE A 121 -3.43 7.51 -5.42
CA PHE A 121 -2.13 7.02 -4.96
C PHE A 121 -2.09 5.48 -4.92
N LEU A 122 -3.09 4.84 -4.29
CA LEU A 122 -3.21 3.40 -4.14
C LEU A 122 -3.17 2.70 -5.51
N ASN A 123 -3.97 3.16 -6.47
CA ASN A 123 -4.03 2.56 -7.80
C ASN A 123 -2.69 2.68 -8.54
N ASN A 124 -2.08 3.88 -8.53
CA ASN A 124 -0.77 4.09 -9.13
C ASN A 124 0.33 3.26 -8.45
N PHE A 125 0.21 3.06 -7.14
CA PHE A 125 1.17 2.29 -6.37
C PHE A 125 1.06 0.79 -6.65
N MET A 126 -0.17 0.26 -6.65
CA MET A 126 -0.43 -1.18 -6.83
C MET A 126 -0.27 -1.65 -8.29
N GLN A 127 -0.31 -0.74 -9.27
CA GLN A 127 0.01 -1.02 -10.67
C GLN A 127 1.52 -1.24 -10.89
N GLN A 128 2.38 -0.76 -10.00
CA GLN A 128 3.82 -0.94 -10.13
C GLN A 128 4.24 -2.28 -9.55
N ASP A 129 4.70 -3.20 -10.40
CA ASP A 129 5.05 -4.57 -9.98
C ASP A 129 6.08 -4.61 -8.84
N LYS A 130 7.08 -3.72 -8.85
CA LYS A 130 8.07 -3.62 -7.78
C LYS A 130 7.43 -3.26 -6.44
N GLN A 131 6.49 -2.32 -6.44
CA GLN A 131 5.82 -1.83 -5.24
C GLN A 131 4.81 -2.84 -4.71
N LYS A 132 4.03 -3.47 -5.60
CA LYS A 132 3.13 -4.59 -5.26
C LYS A 132 3.90 -5.76 -4.63
N LYS A 133 4.99 -6.21 -5.24
CA LYS A 133 5.87 -7.27 -4.69
C LYS A 133 6.44 -6.89 -3.33
N MET A 134 6.84 -5.63 -3.15
CA MET A 134 7.29 -5.14 -1.84
C MET A 134 6.18 -5.26 -0.78
N ILE A 135 4.94 -4.88 -1.10
CA ILE A 135 3.81 -5.01 -0.16
C ILE A 135 3.53 -6.48 0.17
N CYS A 136 3.48 -7.36 -0.83
CA CYS A 136 3.32 -8.80 -0.63
C CYS A 136 4.38 -9.34 0.34
N SER A 137 5.67 -9.05 0.08
CA SER A 137 6.77 -9.50 0.93
C SER A 137 6.67 -8.95 2.36
N LYS A 138 6.28 -7.69 2.54
CA LYS A 138 6.06 -7.11 3.88
C LYS A 138 4.93 -7.80 4.64
N ILE A 139 3.82 -8.13 3.96
CA ILE A 139 2.69 -8.83 4.58
C ILE A 139 3.08 -10.26 4.95
N GLU A 140 3.82 -10.96 4.09
CA GLU A 140 4.36 -12.29 4.40
C GLU A 140 5.31 -12.26 5.62
N GLN A 141 6.16 -11.22 5.74
CA GLN A 141 7.04 -11.04 6.89
C GLN A 141 6.29 -10.77 8.20
N VAL A 142 5.16 -10.07 8.16
CA VAL A 142 4.27 -9.92 9.33
C VAL A 142 3.66 -11.27 9.72
N GLY A 143 3.30 -12.08 8.72
CA GLY A 143 2.73 -13.40 8.92
C GLY A 143 1.21 -13.41 9.08
N ALA A 144 0.67 -14.61 9.24
CA ALA A 144 -0.77 -14.83 9.37
C ALA A 144 -1.33 -14.24 10.69
N PRO A 145 -2.61 -13.85 10.71
CA PRO A 145 -3.30 -13.39 11.90
C PRO A 145 -3.12 -14.31 13.12
N ASP A 146 -2.78 -13.73 14.26
CA ASP A 146 -2.71 -14.37 15.57
C ASP A 146 -3.83 -13.80 16.47
N TYR A 147 -5.07 -13.92 16.00
CA TYR A 147 -6.27 -13.51 16.73
C TYR A 147 -7.51 -14.26 16.22
N GLN A 148 -8.50 -14.48 17.08
CA GLN A 148 -9.79 -15.02 16.66
C GLN A 148 -10.63 -13.95 15.94
N PRO A 149 -11.27 -14.26 14.79
CA PRO A 149 -11.99 -13.29 13.97
C PRO A 149 -13.40 -13.04 14.52
N ILE A 150 -13.51 -12.73 15.81
CA ILE A 150 -14.78 -12.57 16.51
C ILE A 150 -15.65 -11.46 15.91
N TYR A 151 -15.02 -10.50 15.22
CA TYR A 151 -15.71 -9.42 14.52
C TYR A 151 -16.50 -9.87 13.29
N MET A 152 -16.27 -11.10 12.81
CA MET A 152 -17.00 -11.72 11.70
C MET A 152 -18.04 -12.75 12.16
N LEU A 153 -18.36 -12.80 13.45
CA LEU A 153 -19.33 -13.76 13.99
C LEU A 153 -20.67 -13.04 14.22
N LYS A 154 -21.72 -13.51 13.52
CA LYS A 154 -23.08 -12.94 13.59
C LYS A 154 -23.70 -13.00 15.00
N ASN A 155 -23.33 -14.04 15.77
CA ASN A 155 -23.74 -14.23 17.16
C ASN A 155 -22.47 -14.31 18.03
N LYS A 156 -22.39 -13.51 19.11
CA LYS A 156 -21.23 -13.44 20.03
C LYS A 156 -20.91 -14.76 20.79
N VAL A 157 -21.64 -15.85 20.51
CA VAL A 157 -21.65 -17.11 21.28
C VAL A 157 -21.04 -18.29 20.49
N SER A 158 -20.58 -18.10 19.25
CA SER A 158 -19.82 -19.18 18.59
C SER A 158 -18.37 -19.18 19.10
N THR A 159 -18.09 -19.97 20.13
CA THR A 159 -16.73 -20.34 20.51
C THR A 159 -16.10 -21.14 19.37
N ILE A 160 -15.08 -20.57 18.72
CA ILE A 160 -14.24 -21.30 17.78
C ILE A 160 -13.34 -22.21 18.64
N SER A 161 -13.69 -23.50 18.76
CA SER A 161 -13.08 -24.44 19.71
C SER A 161 -11.67 -24.90 19.33
N ARG A 162 -11.18 -24.55 18.13
CA ARG A 162 -9.78 -24.67 17.73
C ARG A 162 -9.44 -23.59 16.72
N TYR A 163 -8.50 -22.72 17.10
CA TYR A 163 -7.94 -21.68 16.26
C TYR A 163 -6.52 -22.12 15.87
N ASP A 164 -6.41 -22.91 14.81
CA ASP A 164 -5.11 -23.25 14.24
C ASP A 164 -4.82 -22.31 13.07
N ILE A 165 -3.61 -21.74 13.08
CA ILE A 165 -3.16 -20.86 12.00
C ILE A 165 -2.88 -21.72 10.77
N ASP A 166 -3.78 -21.67 9.78
CA ASP A 166 -3.56 -22.28 8.47
C ASP A 166 -2.73 -21.34 7.58
N TYR A 167 -1.42 -21.54 7.59
CA TYR A 167 -0.47 -20.77 6.77
C TYR A 167 -0.65 -21.00 5.27
N ALA A 168 -1.09 -22.19 4.85
CA ALA A 168 -1.34 -22.49 3.44
C ALA A 168 -2.54 -21.70 2.93
N LEU A 169 -3.62 -21.66 3.72
CA LEU A 169 -4.79 -20.83 3.46
C LEU A 169 -4.45 -19.33 3.51
N PHE A 170 -3.60 -18.90 4.43
CA PHE A 170 -3.15 -17.50 4.48
C PHE A 170 -2.43 -17.11 3.20
N LYS A 171 -1.44 -17.91 2.75
CA LYS A 171 -0.71 -17.65 1.51
C LYS A 171 -1.62 -17.65 0.29
N LYS A 172 -2.54 -18.63 0.20
CA LYS A 172 -3.55 -18.67 -0.85
C LYS A 172 -4.45 -17.44 -0.84
N SER A 173 -4.87 -16.99 0.34
CA SER A 173 -5.73 -15.82 0.52
C SER A 173 -5.01 -14.53 0.10
N LEU A 174 -3.73 -14.39 0.44
CA LEU A 174 -2.90 -13.25 0.04
C LEU A 174 -2.77 -13.17 -1.49
N ASN A 175 -2.45 -14.29 -2.14
CA ASN A 175 -2.34 -14.37 -3.60
C ASN A 175 -3.67 -14.04 -4.29
N ASN A 176 -4.78 -14.62 -3.81
CA ASN A 176 -6.10 -14.36 -4.39
C ASN A 176 -6.58 -12.91 -4.18
N TYR A 177 -6.20 -12.26 -3.09
CA TYR A 177 -6.65 -10.90 -2.77
C TYR A 177 -5.79 -9.81 -3.42
N LEU A 178 -4.46 -9.94 -3.35
CA LEU A 178 -3.52 -8.91 -3.84
C LEU A 178 -2.86 -9.25 -5.18
N ASN A 179 -3.06 -10.45 -5.72
CA ASN A 179 -2.28 -10.97 -6.85
C ASN A 179 -0.77 -10.94 -6.57
N CYS A 180 -0.42 -11.38 -5.36
CA CYS A 180 0.88 -11.94 -5.10
C CYS A 180 0.98 -13.30 -5.83
#